data_AF-A2EPP0-F1
#
_entry.id   AF-A2EPP0-F1
#
_cell.length_a   1.000
_cell.length_b   1.000
_cell.length_c   1.000
_cell.angle_alpha   90.00
_cell.angle_beta   90.00
_cell.angle_gamma   90.00
#
_symmetry.space_group_name_H-M   'P 1'
#
loop_
_entity.id
_entity.type
_entity.pdbx_description
1 polymer ?
#
loop_
_entity_poly.entity_id
_entity_poly.type
_entity_poly.pdbx_seq_one_letter_code
_entity_poly.pdbx_strand_id
1 'polypeptide(L)'
;MSSSIYLLPEFLGGGGNTLFQDAVQVSGDPIQVSGYKLFTFLRRLDNSGFSTYCVALACPGKECIMYPIQFTHGIPDFDSLGFLITPSQHGNIIHISQATFDVMDKVDKAVVIKSGDWLNDKIRFHQIAAMHYLGVVPNLSPASFYQNDMMKSWENKLHQIYGTYGDLNNALIAIFKRVSYSLNFFCISLGIQVLGNIVLDHQFCFGALYEPLLKSHEIIFIRNTVPGTIEAESPFTVLYNALRITRECFNNLNFSVASLDDQNGYNNAVQRFQESVKIQVGCCDIKTLRKLMITSNMQKLEQLPIFKMAGININIIHEPDFPIIQPISRQEQDPLAEQVRNEINSAINGLPDPATKIEWLNSRIEGMCNECNDRCLDMSARVDLIENRIADMSRQLKDIVEESKIAAKRVETAATTLDNVYNAHNKIQSKFDILREKLFTEQRNTRVTLIIGVILTLLGALILRI
;
A
#
# COMPACT_ATOMS: atom_id res chain seq x y z
N MET A 1 33.63 4.89 -27.59
CA MET A 1 32.22 5.31 -27.57
C MET A 1 32.05 6.20 -26.36
N SER A 2 31.58 7.44 -26.52
CA SER A 2 31.37 8.32 -25.35
C SER A 2 30.27 7.71 -24.49
N SER A 3 30.60 7.39 -23.25
CA SER A 3 29.64 6.86 -22.31
C SER A 3 28.64 7.92 -21.90
N SER A 4 27.48 7.94 -22.54
CA SER A 4 26.38 8.82 -22.19
C SER A 4 25.95 8.57 -20.73
N ILE A 5 25.86 9.65 -19.96
CA ILE A 5 25.32 9.62 -18.59
C ILE A 5 23.80 9.64 -18.67
N TYR A 6 23.16 8.77 -17.89
CA TYR A 6 21.71 8.71 -17.73
C TYR A 6 21.32 9.00 -16.29
N LEU A 7 20.15 9.60 -16.09
CA LEU A 7 19.63 9.96 -14.77
C LEU A 7 18.36 9.15 -14.48
N LEU A 8 18.35 8.47 -13.33
CA LEU A 8 17.22 7.65 -12.85
C LEU A 8 16.90 7.96 -11.38
N PRO A 9 15.64 7.83 -10.95
CA PRO A 9 15.23 8.15 -9.59
C PRO A 9 15.59 7.04 -8.59
N GLU A 10 16.06 5.89 -9.06
CA GLU A 10 16.36 4.72 -8.25
C GLU A 10 17.83 4.32 -8.37
N PHE A 11 18.42 3.92 -7.24
CA PHE A 11 19.77 3.39 -7.17
C PHE A 11 19.75 1.91 -7.52
N LEU A 12 20.50 1.54 -8.54
CA LEU A 12 20.61 0.16 -9.00
C LEU A 12 21.70 -0.52 -8.18
N GLY A 13 21.29 -1.26 -7.15
CA GLY A 13 22.16 -2.23 -6.50
C GLY A 13 22.44 -3.43 -7.40
N GLY A 14 23.43 -4.25 -7.05
CA GLY A 14 23.86 -5.43 -7.82
C GLY A 14 22.88 -6.63 -7.81
N GLY A 15 21.58 -6.39 -7.72
CA GLY A 15 20.54 -7.42 -7.76
C GLY A 15 20.03 -7.67 -9.17
N GLY A 16 19.92 -8.94 -9.56
CA GLY A 16 19.67 -9.41 -10.93
C GLY A 16 18.30 -9.10 -11.55
N ASN A 17 17.39 -8.41 -10.84
CA ASN A 17 16.03 -8.12 -11.31
C ASN A 17 15.80 -6.66 -11.71
N THR A 18 16.85 -5.89 -12.00
CA THR A 18 16.66 -4.51 -12.48
C THR A 18 16.43 -4.50 -13.99
N LEU A 19 15.60 -3.56 -14.47
CA LEU A 19 15.44 -3.26 -15.90
C LEU A 19 16.75 -2.78 -16.57
N PHE A 20 17.78 -2.61 -15.75
CA PHE A 20 19.00 -1.90 -16.03
C PHE A 20 20.21 -2.74 -15.59
N GLN A 21 20.20 -4.05 -15.90
CA GLN A 21 21.21 -5.02 -15.45
C GLN A 21 22.66 -4.61 -15.78
N ASP A 22 22.87 -3.87 -16.87
CA ASP A 22 24.19 -3.41 -17.32
C ASP A 22 24.55 -2.00 -16.85
N ALA A 23 23.70 -1.38 -16.05
CA ALA A 23 23.94 -0.04 -15.56
C ALA A 23 24.84 -0.04 -14.33
N VAL A 24 25.85 0.82 -14.37
CA VAL A 24 26.77 1.07 -13.26
C VAL A 24 26.60 2.51 -12.83
N GLN A 25 26.58 2.73 -11.52
CA GLN A 25 26.51 4.08 -10.98
C GLN A 25 27.81 4.83 -11.29
N VAL A 26 27.68 6.05 -11.81
CA VAL A 26 28.82 6.91 -12.16
C VAL A 26 29.30 7.70 -10.94
N SER A 27 28.37 8.19 -10.13
CA SER A 27 28.64 8.87 -8.87
C SER A 27 27.55 8.58 -7.85
N GLY A 28 27.94 8.51 -6.57
CA GLY A 28 27.04 8.47 -5.42
C GLY A 28 26.27 9.78 -5.21
N ASP A 29 26.75 10.88 -5.79
CA ASP A 29 26.19 12.21 -5.56
C ASP A 29 24.86 12.39 -6.30
N PRO A 30 23.77 12.74 -5.58
CA PRO A 30 22.48 13.01 -6.19
C PRO A 30 22.48 14.30 -7.02
N ILE A 31 21.71 14.30 -8.10
CA ILE A 31 21.49 15.46 -8.97
C ILE A 31 20.05 15.91 -8.83
N GLN A 32 19.84 17.19 -8.51
CA GLN A 32 18.53 17.81 -8.48
C GLN A 32 18.11 18.20 -9.91
N VAL A 33 16.94 17.72 -10.34
CA VAL A 33 16.41 17.90 -11.69
C VAL A 33 15.03 18.56 -11.61
N SER A 34 14.88 19.66 -12.36
CA SER A 34 13.62 20.41 -12.47
C SER A 34 12.75 19.91 -13.62
N GLY A 35 11.44 20.07 -13.50
CA GLY A 35 10.44 19.68 -14.50
C GLY A 35 9.93 18.25 -14.36
N TYR A 36 10.23 17.57 -13.25
CA TYR A 36 9.87 16.16 -13.04
C TYR A 36 9.34 15.93 -11.63
N LYS A 37 8.54 14.87 -11.49
CA LYS A 37 7.98 14.42 -10.22
C LYS A 37 8.10 12.91 -10.10
N LEU A 38 8.39 12.43 -8.90
CA LEU A 38 8.58 11.01 -8.63
C LEU A 38 7.30 10.34 -8.14
N PHE A 39 7.10 9.11 -8.60
CA PHE A 39 5.99 8.25 -8.23
C PHE A 39 6.49 6.82 -7.98
N THR A 40 5.89 6.17 -6.99
CA THR A 40 5.98 4.73 -6.78
C THR A 40 4.58 4.12 -6.90
N PHE A 41 4.46 2.80 -6.83
CA PHE A 41 3.20 2.08 -7.08
C PHE A 41 2.91 1.09 -5.96
N LEU A 42 1.69 1.12 -5.42
CA LEU A 42 1.34 0.35 -4.21
C LEU A 42 1.62 -1.14 -4.35
N ARG A 43 1.24 -1.75 -5.48
CA ARG A 43 1.41 -3.20 -5.70
C ARG A 43 2.85 -3.64 -5.92
N ARG A 44 3.75 -2.69 -6.20
CA ARG A 44 5.16 -2.95 -6.43
C ARG A 44 5.98 -2.85 -5.15
N LEU A 45 5.53 -2.05 -4.19
CA LEU A 45 6.20 -1.94 -2.89
C LEU A 45 6.27 -3.30 -2.20
N ASP A 46 7.42 -3.59 -1.60
CA ASP A 46 7.70 -4.83 -0.86
C ASP A 46 7.61 -6.12 -1.71
N ASN A 47 7.80 -6.00 -3.03
CA ASN A 47 7.77 -7.12 -3.97
C ASN A 47 8.99 -7.13 -4.91
N SER A 48 9.87 -8.13 -4.74
CA SER A 48 11.16 -8.29 -5.45
C SER A 48 11.07 -8.70 -6.93
N GLY A 49 9.86 -8.82 -7.49
CA GLY A 49 9.62 -9.22 -8.88
C GLY A 49 9.56 -8.07 -9.90
N PHE A 50 9.66 -6.81 -9.45
CA PHE A 50 9.54 -5.65 -10.32
C PHE A 50 10.89 -5.03 -10.66
N SER A 51 10.99 -4.58 -11.91
CA SER A 51 12.21 -4.03 -12.48
C SER A 51 12.49 -2.57 -12.12
N THR A 52 11.47 -1.85 -11.63
CA THR A 52 11.55 -0.48 -11.11
C THR A 52 10.45 -0.26 -10.05
N TYR A 53 10.81 0.31 -8.91
CA TYR A 53 9.85 0.70 -7.86
C TYR A 53 9.48 2.18 -7.92
N CYS A 54 10.37 3.02 -8.45
CA CYS A 54 10.16 4.45 -8.61
C CYS A 54 10.33 4.88 -10.06
N VAL A 55 9.45 5.76 -10.54
CA VAL A 55 9.51 6.37 -11.87
C VAL A 55 9.42 7.88 -11.77
N ALA A 56 10.07 8.57 -12.70
CA ALA A 56 9.90 10.01 -12.90
C ALA A 56 8.88 10.26 -14.00
N LEU A 57 7.99 11.23 -13.81
CA LEU A 57 7.05 11.72 -14.81
C LEU A 57 7.28 13.21 -15.04
N ALA A 58 7.21 13.65 -16.29
CA ALA A 58 7.34 15.07 -16.64
C ALA A 58 6.23 15.89 -15.97
N CYS A 59 6.61 16.88 -15.17
CA CYS A 59 5.72 17.74 -14.41
C CYS A 59 6.36 19.12 -14.23
N PRO A 60 6.00 20.11 -15.07
CA PRO A 60 6.58 21.44 -15.02
C PRO A 60 6.47 22.09 -13.63
N GLY A 61 7.55 22.74 -13.18
CA GLY A 61 7.61 23.43 -11.88
C GLY A 61 7.74 22.51 -10.66
N LYS A 62 8.06 21.23 -10.85
CA LYS A 62 8.44 20.30 -9.78
C LYS A 62 9.91 19.91 -9.88
N GLU A 63 10.48 19.49 -8.76
CA GLU A 63 11.88 19.11 -8.67
C GLU A 63 11.98 17.74 -8.00
N CYS A 64 13.01 17.00 -8.37
CA CYS A 64 13.31 15.70 -7.79
C CYS A 64 14.80 15.40 -7.85
N ILE A 65 15.20 14.38 -7.11
CA ILE A 65 16.56 13.86 -7.06
C ILE A 65 16.67 12.64 -7.96
N MET A 66 17.72 12.62 -8.78
CA MET A 66 18.08 11.52 -9.65
C MET A 66 19.57 11.19 -9.51
N TYR A 67 19.92 9.95 -9.85
CA TYR A 67 21.26 9.40 -9.69
C TYR A 67 21.89 9.13 -11.06
N PRO A 68 23.15 9.54 -11.27
CA PRO A 68 23.84 9.35 -12.54
C PRO A 68 24.33 7.92 -12.69
N ILE A 69 23.96 7.31 -13.81
CA ILE A 69 24.34 5.95 -14.19
C ILE A 69 24.86 5.90 -15.62
N GLN A 70 25.54 4.81 -15.95
CA GLN A 70 26.09 4.53 -17.26
C GLN A 70 25.88 3.05 -17.59
N PHE A 71 25.44 2.77 -18.82
CA PHE A 71 25.35 1.40 -19.32
C PHE A 71 26.70 0.93 -19.87
N THR A 72 27.10 -0.27 -19.47
CA THR A 72 28.43 -0.82 -19.78
C THR A 72 28.44 -1.77 -20.97
N HIS A 73 27.35 -2.51 -21.22
CA HIS A 73 27.29 -3.57 -22.24
C HIS A 73 26.18 -3.37 -23.29
N GLY A 74 25.18 -2.52 -23.00
CA GLY A 74 24.13 -2.15 -23.94
C GLY A 74 23.12 -1.18 -23.32
N ILE A 75 22.59 -0.25 -24.12
CA ILE A 75 21.52 0.65 -23.68
C ILE A 75 20.18 -0.07 -23.91
N PRO A 76 19.29 -0.16 -22.90
CA PRO A 76 17.97 -0.75 -23.07
C PRO A 76 17.13 -0.01 -24.12
N ASP A 77 16.23 -0.72 -24.78
CA ASP A 77 15.19 -0.11 -25.61
C ASP A 77 14.13 0.55 -24.72
N PHE A 78 14.40 1.77 -24.28
CA PHE A 78 13.54 2.53 -23.38
C PHE A 78 12.12 2.69 -23.91
N ASP A 79 11.95 2.90 -25.22
CA ASP A 79 10.64 3.12 -25.84
C ASP A 79 9.77 1.86 -25.71
N SER A 80 10.34 0.68 -25.99
CA SER A 80 9.64 -0.61 -25.82
C SER A 80 9.21 -0.86 -24.36
N LEU A 81 9.94 -0.27 -23.42
CA LEU A 81 9.70 -0.36 -21.98
C LEU A 81 8.79 0.76 -21.45
N GLY A 82 8.35 1.67 -22.33
CA GLY A 82 7.45 2.77 -22.01
C GLY A 82 8.13 3.98 -21.37
N PHE A 83 9.46 4.07 -21.45
CA PHE A 83 10.26 5.21 -21.01
C PHE A 83 10.62 6.12 -22.18
N LEU A 84 10.84 7.39 -21.86
CA LEU A 84 11.29 8.45 -22.75
C LEU A 84 12.61 9.01 -22.22
N ILE A 85 13.43 9.54 -23.14
CA ILE A 85 14.70 10.17 -22.82
C ILE A 85 14.64 11.65 -23.16
N THR A 86 14.90 12.50 -22.17
CA THR A 86 15.03 13.95 -22.38
C THR A 86 16.45 14.41 -22.05
N PRO A 87 17.18 15.04 -22.99
CA PRO A 87 18.50 15.60 -22.73
C PRO A 87 18.46 16.73 -21.70
N SER A 88 19.44 16.79 -20.80
CA SER A 88 19.63 17.86 -19.82
C SER A 88 21.10 18.25 -19.69
N GLN A 89 21.37 19.32 -18.93
CA GLN A 89 22.74 19.77 -18.65
C GLN A 89 23.58 18.74 -17.87
N HIS A 90 22.92 17.83 -17.15
CA HIS A 90 23.58 16.83 -16.29
C HIS A 90 23.58 15.41 -16.89
N GLY A 91 23.00 15.23 -18.08
CA GLY A 91 22.86 13.92 -18.74
C GLY A 91 21.47 13.69 -19.30
N ASN A 92 21.20 12.46 -19.72
CA ASN A 92 19.93 12.04 -20.31
C ASN A 92 18.96 11.59 -19.22
N ILE A 93 17.86 12.32 -19.03
CA ILE A 93 16.83 11.99 -18.03
C ILE A 93 15.94 10.88 -18.58
N ILE A 94 15.87 9.76 -17.85
CA ILE A 94 14.94 8.67 -18.15
C ILE A 94 13.66 8.89 -17.34
N HIS A 95 12.53 9.00 -18.02
CA HIS A 95 11.24 9.19 -17.38
C HIS A 95 10.14 8.41 -18.10
N ILE A 96 9.08 8.05 -17.40
CA ILE A 96 7.98 7.29 -17.99
C ILE A 96 7.15 8.19 -18.92
N SER A 97 6.58 7.61 -19.98
CA SER A 97 5.59 8.31 -20.80
C SER A 97 4.26 8.48 -20.05
N GLN A 98 3.48 9.52 -20.37
CA GLN A 98 2.16 9.72 -19.75
C GLN A 98 1.23 8.53 -20.02
N ALA A 99 1.23 7.98 -21.23
CA ALA A 99 0.39 6.85 -21.59
C ALA A 99 0.72 5.59 -20.76
N THR A 100 2.01 5.28 -20.60
CA THR A 100 2.45 4.14 -19.77
C THR A 100 2.13 4.38 -18.30
N PHE A 101 2.34 5.61 -17.81
CA PHE A 101 1.99 5.98 -16.44
C PHE A 101 0.50 5.78 -16.15
N ASP A 102 -0.39 6.24 -17.03
CA ASP A 102 -1.84 6.13 -16.85
C ASP A 102 -2.30 4.66 -16.81
N VAL A 103 -1.65 3.78 -17.57
CA VAL A 103 -1.90 2.33 -17.52
C VAL A 103 -1.45 1.76 -16.17
N MET A 104 -0.26 2.12 -15.71
CA MET A 104 0.29 1.65 -14.44
C MET A 104 -0.49 2.17 -13.23
N ASP A 105 -0.91 3.44 -13.23
CA ASP A 105 -1.70 4.03 -12.15
C ASP A 105 -3.07 3.36 -11.99
N LYS A 106 -3.72 2.99 -13.11
CA LYS A 106 -5.00 2.26 -13.06
C LYS A 106 -4.89 0.93 -12.33
N VAL A 107 -3.80 0.19 -12.55
CA VAL A 107 -3.60 -1.19 -12.04
C VAL A 107 -2.92 -1.19 -10.68
N ASP A 108 -1.82 -0.46 -10.53
CA ASP A 108 -0.93 -0.56 -9.38
C ASP A 108 -1.10 0.59 -8.38
N LYS A 109 -1.89 1.62 -8.72
CA LYS A 109 -2.14 2.85 -7.94
C LYS A 109 -0.87 3.62 -7.60
N ALA A 110 -0.66 4.74 -8.28
CA ALA A 110 0.51 5.58 -8.09
C ALA A 110 0.44 6.36 -6.77
N VAL A 111 1.58 6.49 -6.12
CA VAL A 111 1.79 7.33 -4.94
C VAL A 111 2.92 8.30 -5.23
N VAL A 112 2.66 9.58 -4.97
CA VAL A 112 3.65 10.64 -5.12
C VAL A 112 4.71 10.54 -4.02
N ILE A 113 5.98 10.68 -4.40
CA ILE A 113 7.07 10.87 -3.45
C ILE A 113 7.23 12.38 -3.23
N LYS A 114 6.69 12.90 -2.13
CA LYS A 114 6.58 14.34 -1.87
C LYS A 114 7.92 15.03 -1.65
N SER A 115 8.89 14.32 -1.08
CA SER A 115 10.26 14.83 -0.88
C SER A 115 10.99 15.06 -2.21
N GLY A 116 10.57 14.39 -3.27
CA GLY A 116 11.31 14.31 -4.52
C GLY A 116 12.54 13.40 -4.45
N ASP A 117 12.76 12.66 -3.35
CA ASP A 117 13.91 11.79 -3.14
C ASP A 117 13.50 10.37 -2.73
N TRP A 118 13.54 9.45 -3.69
CA TRP A 118 13.19 8.06 -3.46
C TRP A 118 14.13 7.36 -2.48
N LEU A 119 15.44 7.63 -2.49
CA LEU A 119 16.36 6.89 -1.62
C LEU A 119 16.13 7.15 -0.14
N ASN A 120 15.76 8.38 0.19
CA ASN A 120 15.40 8.75 1.56
C ASN A 120 14.03 8.21 1.98
N ASP A 121 13.07 8.14 1.06
CA ASP A 121 11.70 7.69 1.37
C ASP A 121 11.48 6.17 1.22
N LYS A 122 12.31 5.45 0.47
CA LYS A 122 12.05 4.05 0.07
C LYS A 122 11.78 3.15 1.27
N ILE A 123 12.61 3.19 2.30
CA ILE A 123 12.51 2.30 3.46
C ILE A 123 11.14 2.43 4.11
N ARG A 124 10.71 3.67 4.35
CA ARG A 124 9.40 3.96 4.93
C ARG A 124 8.26 3.45 4.06
N PHE A 125 8.34 3.64 2.74
CA PHE A 125 7.30 3.16 1.82
C PHE A 125 7.20 1.63 1.83
N HIS A 126 8.34 0.93 1.80
CA HIS A 126 8.39 -0.52 1.93
C HIS A 126 7.88 -1.01 3.28
N GLN A 127 8.18 -0.33 4.39
CA GLN A 127 7.65 -0.67 5.72
C GLN A 127 6.12 -0.54 5.81
N ILE A 128 5.55 0.52 5.23
CA ILE A 128 4.09 0.71 5.20
C ILE A 128 3.42 -0.39 4.37
N ALA A 129 4.00 -0.73 3.22
CA ALA A 129 3.51 -1.82 2.38
C ALA A 129 3.62 -3.19 3.11
N ALA A 130 4.74 -3.48 3.77
CA ALA A 130 4.91 -4.68 4.57
C ALA A 130 3.85 -4.80 5.68
N MET A 131 3.58 -3.71 6.41
CA MET A 131 2.53 -3.67 7.43
C MET A 131 1.12 -3.90 6.85
N HIS A 132 0.88 -3.48 5.60
CA HIS A 132 -0.37 -3.80 4.91
C HIS A 132 -0.48 -5.31 4.64
N TYR A 133 0.54 -5.93 4.07
CA TYR A 133 0.53 -7.38 3.80
C TYR A 133 0.42 -8.21 5.09
N LEU A 134 0.99 -7.74 6.19
CA LEU A 134 0.85 -8.33 7.53
C LEU A 134 -0.55 -8.11 8.17
N GLY A 135 -1.46 -7.39 7.51
CA GLY A 135 -2.82 -7.14 8.03
C GLY A 135 -2.87 -6.10 9.17
N VAL A 136 -1.80 -5.33 9.37
CA VAL A 136 -1.76 -4.24 10.36
C VAL A 136 -2.47 -3.01 9.81
N VAL A 137 -2.18 -2.68 8.55
CA VAL A 137 -2.79 -1.58 7.79
C VAL A 137 -3.85 -2.16 6.83
N PRO A 138 -5.15 -2.03 7.14
CA PRO A 138 -6.21 -2.72 6.39
C PRO A 138 -6.42 -2.17 4.98
N ASN A 139 -6.34 -0.84 4.81
CA ASN A 139 -6.59 -0.17 3.53
C ASN A 139 -5.37 0.65 3.12
N LEU A 140 -4.51 0.05 2.30
CA LEU A 140 -3.38 0.75 1.72
C LEU A 140 -3.88 1.69 0.61
N SER A 141 -3.74 2.99 0.83
CA SER A 141 -4.12 4.03 -0.11
C SER A 141 -2.97 5.05 -0.22
N PRO A 142 -2.94 5.90 -1.27
CA PRO A 142 -1.95 6.96 -1.34
C PRO A 142 -1.95 7.87 -0.10
N ALA A 143 -3.11 8.08 0.54
CA ALA A 143 -3.22 8.88 1.75
C ALA A 143 -2.49 8.27 2.95
N SER A 144 -2.41 6.93 3.02
CA SER A 144 -1.77 6.20 4.12
C SER A 144 -0.28 6.55 4.27
N PHE A 145 0.39 6.94 3.17
CA PHE A 145 1.80 7.29 3.15
C PHE A 145 2.10 8.66 3.76
N TYR A 146 1.09 9.49 3.99
CA TYR A 146 1.26 10.85 4.51
C TYR A 146 0.80 11.03 5.97
N GLN A 147 0.26 9.98 6.60
CA GLN A 147 -0.23 10.02 7.97
C GLN A 147 0.88 9.67 8.97
N ASN A 148 1.82 10.60 9.18
CA ASN A 148 2.95 10.39 10.10
C ASN A 148 2.50 9.98 11.51
N ASP A 149 1.38 10.53 11.98
CA ASP A 149 0.88 10.30 13.35
C ASP A 149 0.36 8.86 13.55
N MET A 150 -0.03 8.18 12.47
CA MET A 150 -0.54 6.80 12.52
C MET A 150 0.58 5.76 12.56
N MET A 151 1.80 6.09 12.12
CA MET A 151 2.91 5.13 12.02
C MET A 151 3.23 4.46 13.35
N LYS A 152 3.34 5.23 14.43
CA LYS A 152 3.59 4.68 15.78
C LYS A 152 2.48 3.76 16.26
N SER A 153 1.23 4.09 15.93
CA SER A 153 0.07 3.25 16.26
C SER A 153 0.14 1.90 15.53
N TRP A 154 0.49 1.91 14.24
CA TRP A 154 0.67 0.69 13.45
C TRP A 154 1.86 -0.13 13.91
N GLU A 155 2.98 0.50 14.23
CA GLU A 155 4.16 -0.15 14.81
C GLU A 155 3.82 -0.86 16.14
N ASN A 156 3.14 -0.18 17.06
CA ASN A 156 2.68 -0.78 18.32
C ASN A 156 1.74 -1.96 18.07
N LYS A 157 0.81 -1.83 17.12
CA LYS A 157 -0.11 -2.92 16.74
C LYS A 157 0.65 -4.10 16.14
N LEU A 158 1.67 -3.85 15.32
CA LEU A 158 2.55 -4.90 14.76
C LEU A 158 3.30 -5.65 15.87
N HIS A 159 3.86 -4.93 16.85
CA HIS A 159 4.52 -5.53 18.01
C HIS A 159 3.57 -6.39 18.83
N GLN A 160 2.35 -5.92 19.07
CA GLN A 160 1.32 -6.67 19.79
C GLN A 160 0.91 -7.95 19.06
N ILE A 161 0.69 -7.89 17.74
CA ILE A 161 0.24 -9.04 16.95
C ILE A 161 1.35 -10.11 16.87
N TYR A 162 2.59 -9.69 16.57
CA TYR A 162 3.69 -10.61 16.24
C TYR A 162 4.69 -10.83 17.39
N GLY A 163 4.44 -10.28 18.58
CA GLY A 163 5.33 -10.43 19.74
C GLY A 163 6.75 -9.96 19.44
N THR A 164 6.89 -8.77 18.86
CA THR A 164 8.18 -8.14 18.56
C THR A 164 8.37 -6.87 19.39
N TYR A 165 9.57 -6.31 19.38
CA TYR A 165 9.92 -5.07 20.07
C TYR A 165 11.06 -4.36 19.32
N GLY A 166 11.33 -3.11 19.69
CA GLY A 166 12.43 -2.32 19.12
C GLY A 166 12.03 -1.60 17.84
N ASP A 167 13.02 -1.25 17.01
CA ASP A 167 12.81 -0.54 15.76
C ASP A 167 11.99 -1.34 14.74
N LEU A 168 11.05 -0.67 14.06
CA LEU A 168 10.16 -1.25 13.06
C LEU A 168 10.89 -2.07 11.98
N ASN A 169 12.02 -1.61 11.47
CA ASN A 169 12.76 -2.34 10.44
C ASN A 169 13.24 -3.69 10.99
N ASN A 170 13.84 -3.69 12.17
CA ASN A 170 14.31 -4.91 12.83
C ASN A 170 13.18 -5.87 13.17
N ALA A 171 12.02 -5.34 13.60
CA ALA A 171 10.84 -6.15 13.84
C ALA A 171 10.32 -6.83 12.57
N LEU A 172 10.26 -6.11 11.44
CA LEU A 172 9.86 -6.67 10.15
C LEU A 172 10.81 -7.76 9.66
N ILE A 173 12.14 -7.57 9.82
CA ILE A 173 13.13 -8.60 9.51
C ILE A 173 12.92 -9.86 10.37
N ALA A 174 12.70 -9.69 11.67
CA ALA A 174 12.47 -10.80 12.58
C ALA A 174 11.20 -11.58 12.19
N ILE A 175 10.11 -10.87 11.88
CA ILE A 175 8.86 -11.47 11.39
C ILE A 175 9.12 -12.22 10.08
N PHE A 176 9.85 -11.62 9.13
CA PHE A 176 10.14 -12.25 7.85
C PHE A 176 10.98 -13.53 7.99
N LYS A 177 11.95 -13.55 8.91
CA LYS A 177 12.71 -14.75 9.26
C LYS A 177 11.81 -15.85 9.84
N ARG A 178 10.89 -15.49 10.74
CA ARG A 178 9.89 -16.44 11.28
C ARG A 178 8.97 -16.99 10.19
N VAL A 179 8.51 -16.14 9.27
CA VAL A 179 7.71 -16.55 8.11
C VAL A 179 8.51 -17.52 7.24
N SER A 180 9.74 -17.17 6.88
CA SER A 180 10.62 -18.01 6.05
C SER A 180 10.86 -19.39 6.68
N TYR A 181 11.07 -19.43 7.99
CA TYR A 181 11.14 -20.68 8.74
C TYR A 181 9.80 -21.44 8.71
N SER A 182 8.67 -20.77 8.98
CA SER A 182 7.33 -21.36 8.97
C SER A 182 7.00 -22.04 7.63
N LEU A 183 7.39 -21.42 6.52
CA LEU A 183 7.17 -21.98 5.18
C LEU A 183 7.87 -23.33 5.01
N ASN A 184 9.11 -23.44 5.46
CA ASN A 184 9.85 -24.70 5.45
C ASN A 184 9.30 -25.70 6.46
N PHE A 185 9.02 -25.24 7.68
CA PHE A 185 8.53 -26.08 8.77
C PHE A 185 7.17 -26.71 8.44
N PHE A 186 6.23 -25.96 7.85
CA PHE A 186 4.92 -26.46 7.44
C PHE A 186 4.86 -26.99 5.99
N CYS A 187 6.00 -27.07 5.30
CA CYS A 187 6.08 -27.57 3.92
C CYS A 187 5.18 -26.82 2.91
N ILE A 188 5.18 -25.49 2.98
CA ILE A 188 4.34 -24.65 2.12
C ILE A 188 5.04 -24.43 0.77
N SER A 189 4.74 -25.33 -0.17
CA SER A 189 5.43 -25.49 -1.44
C SER A 189 5.55 -24.19 -2.25
N LEU A 190 4.43 -23.49 -2.49
CA LEU A 190 4.41 -22.24 -3.25
C LEU A 190 5.26 -21.13 -2.61
N GLY A 191 5.23 -21.02 -1.27
CA GLY A 191 6.03 -20.02 -0.56
C GLY A 191 7.53 -20.30 -0.65
N ILE A 192 7.92 -21.56 -0.52
CA ILE A 192 9.33 -22.00 -0.64
C ILE A 192 9.86 -21.73 -2.06
N GLN A 193 9.07 -22.05 -3.09
CA GLN A 193 9.44 -21.79 -4.49
C GLN A 193 9.68 -20.30 -4.75
N VAL A 194 8.81 -19.44 -4.23
CA VAL A 194 8.94 -18.00 -4.39
C VAL A 194 10.18 -17.49 -3.66
N LEU A 195 10.39 -17.88 -2.39
CA LEU A 195 11.60 -17.53 -1.64
C LEU A 195 12.90 -17.93 -2.35
N GLY A 196 12.94 -19.11 -2.96
CA GLY A 196 14.11 -19.58 -3.71
C GLY A 196 14.46 -18.73 -4.94
N ASN A 197 13.50 -17.97 -5.47
CA ASN A 197 13.68 -17.10 -6.63
C ASN A 197 13.90 -15.63 -6.27
N ILE A 198 13.83 -15.28 -4.99
CA ILE A 198 14.00 -13.89 -4.54
C ILE A 198 15.48 -13.59 -4.34
N VAL A 199 16.00 -12.63 -5.10
CA VAL A 199 17.24 -11.94 -4.75
C VAL A 199 16.89 -10.92 -3.67
N LEU A 200 17.32 -11.18 -2.43
CA LEU A 200 17.04 -10.34 -1.27
C LEU A 200 17.90 -9.06 -1.31
N ASP A 201 17.58 -8.12 -2.21
CA ASP A 201 18.10 -6.74 -2.12
C ASP A 201 17.50 -5.99 -0.91
N HIS A 202 16.35 -6.46 -0.42
CA HIS A 202 15.69 -6.00 0.80
C HIS A 202 15.67 -7.12 1.85
N GLN A 203 15.76 -6.75 3.13
CA GLN A 203 15.83 -7.72 4.23
C GLN A 203 14.50 -8.46 4.48
N PHE A 204 13.40 -8.01 3.85
CA PHE A 204 12.07 -8.63 3.84
C PHE A 204 11.34 -8.34 2.51
N CYS A 205 10.36 -9.18 2.15
CA CYS A 205 9.52 -9.04 0.95
C CYS A 205 8.17 -9.76 1.10
N PHE A 206 7.31 -9.25 1.98
CA PHE A 206 5.99 -9.88 2.23
C PHE A 206 5.07 -9.78 1.00
N GLY A 207 5.15 -8.69 0.23
CA GLY A 207 4.37 -8.50 -0.99
C GLY A 207 4.60 -9.58 -2.04
N ALA A 208 5.83 -10.07 -2.20
CA ALA A 208 6.15 -11.17 -3.11
C ALA A 208 5.50 -12.51 -2.70
N LEU A 209 5.35 -12.74 -1.39
CA LEU A 209 4.78 -13.97 -0.85
C LEU A 209 3.25 -13.93 -0.71
N TYR A 210 2.66 -12.75 -0.61
CA TYR A 210 1.26 -12.58 -0.22
C TYR A 210 0.26 -13.36 -1.11
N GLU A 211 0.29 -13.12 -2.42
CA GLU A 211 -0.61 -13.78 -3.40
C GLU A 211 -0.38 -15.30 -3.49
N PRO A 212 0.86 -15.80 -3.62
CA PRO A 212 1.15 -17.24 -3.56
C PRO A 212 0.62 -17.91 -2.30
N LEU A 213 0.77 -17.28 -1.13
CA LEU A 213 0.31 -17.84 0.14
C LEU A 213 -1.20 -17.82 0.27
N LEU A 214 -1.90 -16.81 -0.25
CA LEU A 214 -3.37 -16.81 -0.30
C LEU A 214 -3.93 -17.99 -1.12
N LYS A 215 -3.20 -18.43 -2.14
CA LYS A 215 -3.60 -19.54 -3.03
C LYS A 215 -3.10 -20.90 -2.55
N SER A 216 -2.23 -20.96 -1.54
CA SER A 216 -1.65 -22.20 -1.03
C SER A 216 -2.71 -23.05 -0.34
N HIS A 217 -2.79 -24.32 -0.75
CA HIS A 217 -3.68 -25.29 -0.11
C HIS A 217 -3.28 -25.52 1.36
N GLU A 218 -1.99 -25.52 1.66
CA GLU A 218 -1.44 -25.69 2.99
C GLU A 218 -1.87 -24.54 3.92
N ILE A 219 -1.82 -23.29 3.46
CA ILE A 219 -2.33 -22.14 4.22
C ILE A 219 -3.83 -22.24 4.47
N ILE A 220 -4.62 -22.59 3.45
CA ILE A 220 -6.07 -22.78 3.60
C ILE A 220 -6.37 -23.89 4.60
N PHE A 221 -5.60 -24.98 4.57
CA PHE A 221 -5.73 -26.07 5.53
C PHE A 221 -5.40 -25.63 6.96
N ILE A 222 -4.27 -24.93 7.16
CA ILE A 222 -3.86 -24.39 8.46
C ILE A 222 -4.95 -23.47 9.00
N ARG A 223 -5.44 -22.52 8.18
CA ARG A 223 -6.49 -21.56 8.55
C ARG A 223 -7.73 -22.24 9.10
N ASN A 224 -8.13 -23.38 8.51
CA ASN A 224 -9.35 -24.10 8.86
C ASN A 224 -9.17 -25.11 10.00
N THR A 225 -7.93 -25.53 10.28
CA THR A 225 -7.63 -26.62 11.23
C THR A 225 -7.10 -26.10 12.56
N VAL A 226 -6.28 -25.05 12.52
CA VAL A 226 -5.63 -24.52 13.71
C VAL A 226 -6.58 -23.52 14.42
N PRO A 227 -6.75 -23.60 15.75
CA PRO A 227 -7.53 -22.61 16.50
C PRO A 227 -6.98 -21.18 16.31
N GLY A 228 -7.84 -20.15 16.35
CA GLY A 228 -7.38 -18.75 16.29
C GLY A 228 -6.79 -18.27 14.96
N THR A 229 -6.81 -19.08 13.89
CA THR A 229 -6.36 -18.66 12.55
C THR A 229 -7.50 -18.28 11.59
N ILE A 230 -8.75 -18.59 11.91
CA ILE A 230 -9.89 -18.42 11.00
C ILE A 230 -10.18 -16.94 10.71
N GLU A 231 -10.05 -16.10 11.73
CA GLU A 231 -10.33 -14.65 11.64
C GLU A 231 -9.13 -13.86 11.12
N ALA A 232 -7.99 -14.52 10.89
CA ALA A 232 -6.79 -13.87 10.39
C ALA A 232 -6.91 -13.61 8.88
N GLU A 233 -7.13 -12.35 8.52
CA GLU A 233 -7.20 -11.90 7.12
C GLU A 233 -5.88 -12.15 6.38
N SER A 234 -4.74 -11.83 7.01
CA SER A 234 -3.41 -12.04 6.43
C SER A 234 -2.92 -13.49 6.55
N PRO A 235 -2.37 -14.09 5.49
CA PRO A 235 -1.75 -15.42 5.55
C PRO A 235 -0.52 -15.46 6.48
N PHE A 236 0.13 -14.33 6.73
CA PHE A 236 1.27 -14.26 7.65
C PHE A 236 0.83 -14.37 9.12
N THR A 237 -0.33 -13.78 9.46
CA THR A 237 -0.92 -13.94 10.79
C THR A 237 -1.39 -15.38 11.01
N VAL A 238 -1.91 -16.04 9.97
CA VAL A 238 -2.23 -17.49 10.00
C VAL A 238 -0.98 -18.29 10.34
N LEU A 239 0.15 -18.05 9.64
CA LEU A 239 1.41 -18.75 9.89
C LEU A 239 1.99 -18.52 11.27
N TYR A 240 1.98 -17.27 11.72
CA TYR A 240 2.46 -16.91 13.05
C TYR A 240 1.66 -17.62 14.15
N ASN A 241 0.33 -17.57 14.07
CA ASN A 241 -0.55 -18.24 15.02
C ASN A 241 -0.38 -19.77 14.96
N ALA A 242 -0.18 -20.33 13.75
CA ALA A 242 0.11 -21.75 13.59
C ALA A 242 1.40 -22.17 14.29
N LEU A 243 2.51 -21.44 14.09
CA LEU A 243 3.75 -21.72 14.82
C LEU A 243 3.57 -21.65 16.32
N ARG A 244 2.87 -20.62 16.83
CA ARG A 244 2.64 -20.44 18.26
C ARG A 244 1.87 -21.59 18.86
N ILE A 245 0.78 -21.99 18.22
CA ILE A 245 -0.06 -23.09 18.69
C ILE A 245 0.67 -24.42 18.57
N THR A 246 1.43 -24.65 17.49
CA THR A 246 2.26 -25.85 17.37
C THR A 246 3.28 -25.95 18.52
N ARG A 247 3.88 -24.84 18.96
CA ARG A 247 4.75 -24.83 20.15
C ARG A 247 3.99 -25.20 21.42
N GLU A 248 2.80 -24.66 21.63
CA GLU A 248 1.94 -25.04 22.77
C GLU A 248 1.62 -26.53 22.73
N CYS A 249 1.25 -27.09 21.58
CA CYS A 249 1.01 -28.52 21.42
C CYS A 249 2.24 -29.36 21.76
N PHE A 250 3.43 -28.99 21.28
CA PHE A 250 4.66 -29.71 21.61
C PHE A 250 5.00 -29.64 23.08
N ASN A 251 4.83 -28.49 23.72
CA ASN A 251 5.06 -28.32 25.14
C ASN A 251 4.09 -29.14 25.98
N ASN A 252 2.81 -29.19 25.61
CA ASN A 252 1.80 -30.03 26.26
C ASN A 252 2.12 -31.53 26.15
N LEU A 253 2.83 -31.93 25.10
CA LEU A 253 3.28 -33.30 24.87
C LEU A 253 4.71 -33.56 25.39
N ASN A 254 5.29 -32.64 26.16
CA ASN A 254 6.64 -32.72 26.75
C ASN A 254 7.81 -32.78 25.74
N PHE A 255 7.63 -32.23 24.54
CA PHE A 255 8.70 -32.11 23.53
C PHE A 255 9.53 -30.81 23.61
N SER A 256 9.21 -29.91 24.55
CA SER A 256 9.89 -28.65 24.92
C SER A 256 10.48 -27.81 23.77
N VAL A 257 9.81 -26.69 23.48
CA VAL A 257 10.26 -25.66 22.53
C VAL A 257 10.32 -24.32 23.27
N ALA A 258 11.54 -23.78 23.39
CA ALA A 258 11.81 -22.67 24.31
C ALA A 258 11.11 -21.37 23.89
N SER A 259 11.14 -21.04 22.60
CA SER A 259 10.57 -19.80 22.06
C SER A 259 10.08 -19.98 20.60
N LEU A 260 9.41 -18.97 20.04
CA LEU A 260 9.02 -18.98 18.63
C LEU A 260 10.22 -18.92 17.66
N ASP A 261 11.37 -18.46 18.14
CA ASP A 261 12.60 -18.36 17.36
C ASP A 261 13.50 -19.60 17.53
N ASP A 262 13.09 -20.59 18.32
CA ASP A 262 13.83 -21.82 18.60
C ASP A 262 13.65 -22.87 17.48
N GLN A 263 14.22 -22.59 16.31
CA GLN A 263 14.10 -23.44 15.12
C GLN A 263 14.59 -24.89 15.38
N ASN A 264 15.66 -25.04 16.17
CA ASN A 264 16.20 -26.35 16.51
C ASN A 264 15.24 -27.11 17.45
N GLY A 265 14.66 -26.43 18.44
CA GLY A 265 13.64 -26.99 19.31
C GLY A 265 12.43 -27.49 18.52
N TYR A 266 11.91 -26.69 17.59
CA TYR A 266 10.80 -27.11 16.71
C TYR A 266 11.16 -28.32 15.85
N ASN A 267 12.33 -28.33 15.22
CA ASN A 267 12.77 -29.44 14.37
C ASN A 267 12.95 -30.74 15.18
N ASN A 268 13.53 -30.65 16.37
CA ASN A 268 13.67 -31.80 17.27
C ASN A 268 12.30 -32.28 17.79
N ALA A 269 11.41 -31.36 18.15
CA ALA A 269 10.09 -31.68 18.66
C ALA A 269 9.22 -32.36 17.60
N VAL A 270 9.21 -31.87 16.35
CA VAL A 270 8.45 -32.48 15.27
C VAL A 270 8.97 -33.88 14.94
N GLN A 271 10.29 -34.07 14.87
CA GLN A 271 10.88 -35.38 14.61
C GLN A 271 10.50 -36.38 15.70
N ARG A 272 10.69 -36.03 16.98
CA ARG A 272 10.35 -36.90 18.11
C ARG A 272 8.86 -37.22 18.16
N PHE A 273 8.01 -36.25 17.84
CA PHE A 273 6.57 -36.45 17.73
C PHE A 273 6.25 -37.44 16.59
N GLN A 274 6.79 -37.23 15.39
CA GLN A 274 6.58 -38.08 14.21
C GLN A 274 7.01 -39.53 14.48
N GLU A 275 8.16 -39.73 15.12
CA GLU A 275 8.64 -41.02 15.59
C GLU A 275 7.67 -41.68 16.59
N SER A 276 7.18 -40.92 17.57
CA SER A 276 6.25 -41.41 18.61
C SER A 276 4.90 -41.87 18.04
N VAL A 277 4.41 -41.22 16.99
CA VAL A 277 3.13 -41.52 16.34
C VAL A 277 3.27 -42.35 15.06
N LYS A 278 4.49 -42.83 14.76
CA LYS A 278 4.84 -43.69 13.62
C LYS A 278 4.42 -43.14 12.25
N ILE A 279 4.67 -41.86 12.03
CA ILE A 279 4.52 -41.23 10.70
C ILE A 279 5.89 -40.89 10.11
N GLN A 280 5.94 -40.59 8.81
CA GLN A 280 7.18 -40.25 8.12
C GLN A 280 7.85 -39.04 8.77
N VAL A 281 9.15 -39.17 9.07
CA VAL A 281 9.97 -38.08 9.62
C VAL A 281 10.29 -37.06 8.53
N GLY A 282 10.11 -35.78 8.84
CA GLY A 282 10.34 -34.67 7.92
C GLY A 282 9.79 -33.35 8.46
N CYS A 283 9.32 -32.49 7.56
CA CYS A 283 8.61 -31.26 7.94
C CYS A 283 7.26 -31.56 8.64
N CYS A 284 6.70 -30.56 9.32
CA CYS A 284 5.37 -30.60 9.89
C CYS A 284 4.31 -30.40 8.79
N ASP A 285 4.19 -31.38 7.89
CA ASP A 285 3.21 -31.37 6.81
C ASP A 285 1.76 -31.42 7.34
N ILE A 286 0.79 -31.29 6.44
CA ILE A 286 -0.65 -31.34 6.76
C ILE A 286 -1.03 -32.57 7.60
N LYS A 287 -0.42 -33.73 7.32
CA LYS A 287 -0.70 -34.99 8.05
C LYS A 287 -0.16 -34.91 9.47
N THR A 288 1.08 -34.47 9.63
CA THR A 288 1.74 -34.28 10.93
C THR A 288 0.98 -33.27 11.76
N LEU A 289 0.66 -32.10 11.19
CA LEU A 289 -0.07 -31.04 11.89
C LEU A 289 -1.46 -31.51 12.35
N ARG A 290 -2.21 -32.20 11.49
CA ARG A 290 -3.52 -32.77 11.88
C ARG A 290 -3.39 -33.75 13.03
N LYS A 291 -2.40 -34.65 12.96
CA LYS A 291 -2.17 -35.64 14.02
C LYS A 291 -1.73 -34.95 15.32
N LEU A 292 -0.92 -33.91 15.23
CA LEU A 292 -0.49 -33.12 16.39
C LEU A 292 -1.70 -32.50 17.10
N MET A 293 -2.56 -31.79 16.36
CA MET A 293 -3.75 -31.13 16.93
C MET A 293 -4.70 -32.11 17.64
N ILE A 294 -4.92 -33.28 17.04
CA ILE A 294 -5.74 -34.36 17.65
C ILE A 294 -5.05 -34.90 18.91
N THR A 295 -3.74 -35.14 18.85
CA THR A 295 -3.00 -35.78 19.96
C THR A 295 -2.86 -34.85 21.16
N SER A 296 -2.73 -33.55 20.92
CA SER A 296 -2.64 -32.53 21.97
C SER A 296 -4.01 -32.14 22.55
N ASN A 297 -5.09 -32.81 22.16
CA ASN A 297 -6.48 -32.48 22.53
C ASN A 297 -6.83 -30.99 22.31
N MET A 298 -6.22 -30.36 21.29
CA MET A 298 -6.56 -28.98 20.95
C MET A 298 -7.89 -29.00 20.21
N GLN A 299 -8.97 -28.91 20.97
CA GLN A 299 -10.29 -28.75 20.39
C GLN A 299 -10.39 -27.35 19.79
N LYS A 300 -10.91 -27.30 18.57
CA LYS A 300 -11.41 -26.07 17.97
C LYS A 300 -12.55 -25.59 18.86
N LEU A 301 -12.26 -24.66 19.78
CA LEU A 301 -13.30 -23.89 20.46
C LEU A 301 -13.94 -23.02 19.38
N GLU A 302 -14.95 -23.56 18.71
CA GLU A 302 -15.87 -22.74 17.94
C GLU A 302 -16.57 -21.84 18.93
N GLN A 303 -16.10 -20.60 18.96
CA GLN A 303 -16.75 -19.57 19.71
C GLN A 303 -18.23 -19.55 19.34
N LEU A 304 -19.10 -19.67 20.35
CA LEU A 304 -20.54 -19.70 20.14
C LEU A 304 -20.95 -18.52 19.25
N PRO A 305 -21.84 -18.71 18.27
CA PRO A 305 -22.25 -17.65 17.33
C PRO A 305 -22.69 -16.37 18.03
N ILE A 306 -23.30 -16.48 19.22
CA ILE A 306 -23.72 -15.35 20.04
C ILE A 306 -22.55 -14.47 20.51
N PHE A 307 -21.39 -15.06 20.81
CA PHE A 307 -20.19 -14.30 21.18
C PHE A 307 -19.53 -13.65 19.97
N LYS A 308 -19.52 -14.32 18.81
CA LYS A 308 -19.08 -13.71 17.54
C LYS A 308 -19.96 -12.52 17.15
N MET A 309 -21.28 -12.65 17.27
CA MET A 309 -22.23 -11.57 17.00
C MET A 309 -22.07 -10.39 17.98
N ALA A 310 -21.64 -10.66 19.22
CA ALA A 310 -21.35 -9.64 20.22
C ALA A 310 -19.94 -9.03 20.11
N GLY A 311 -19.11 -9.44 19.14
CA GLY A 311 -17.72 -8.98 19.00
C GLY A 311 -16.80 -9.44 20.14
N ILE A 312 -17.28 -10.35 20.99
CA ILE A 312 -16.46 -11.01 22.00
C ILE A 312 -15.52 -11.94 21.24
N ASN A 313 -14.23 -11.95 21.56
CA ASN A 313 -13.26 -12.90 21.00
C ASN A 313 -12.67 -13.73 22.15
N ILE A 314 -13.19 -14.93 22.34
CA ILE A 314 -12.68 -15.89 23.33
C ILE A 314 -11.46 -16.55 22.68
N ASN A 315 -10.37 -15.79 22.59
CA ASN A 315 -9.08 -16.37 22.34
C ASN A 315 -8.68 -17.18 23.59
N ILE A 316 -8.22 -18.43 23.39
CA ILE A 316 -7.65 -19.32 24.42
C ILE A 316 -6.51 -18.65 25.22
N ILE A 317 -6.02 -17.52 24.73
CA ILE A 317 -4.85 -16.77 25.18
C ILE A 317 -4.98 -16.26 26.63
N HIS A 318 -6.18 -16.12 27.21
CA HIS A 318 -6.36 -15.60 28.57
C HIS A 318 -7.46 -16.33 29.38
N GLU A 319 -7.43 -17.67 29.49
CA GLU A 319 -8.13 -18.28 30.64
C GLU A 319 -7.28 -18.02 31.90
N PRO A 320 -7.79 -17.29 32.92
CA PRO A 320 -7.14 -17.27 34.23
C PRO A 320 -7.20 -18.66 34.85
N ASP A 321 -6.19 -19.03 35.64
CA ASP A 321 -6.22 -20.27 36.45
C ASP A 321 -7.41 -20.20 37.40
N PHE A 322 -8.49 -20.89 37.05
CA PHE A 322 -9.67 -20.98 37.89
C PHE A 322 -9.39 -21.94 39.06
N PRO A 323 -9.87 -21.63 40.28
CA PRO A 323 -9.80 -22.57 41.38
C PRO A 323 -10.50 -23.88 40.99
N ILE A 324 -9.84 -25.00 41.28
CA ILE A 324 -10.34 -26.35 40.97
C ILE A 324 -11.45 -26.70 41.96
N ILE A 325 -12.45 -27.46 41.52
CA ILE A 325 -13.51 -27.99 42.38
C ILE A 325 -12.88 -28.74 43.56
N GLN A 326 -13.31 -28.42 44.79
CA GLN A 326 -12.78 -29.08 45.99
C GLN A 326 -13.14 -30.57 46.04
N PRO A 327 -12.20 -31.45 46.42
CA PRO A 327 -12.47 -32.87 46.57
C PRO A 327 -13.54 -33.15 47.63
N ILE A 328 -14.33 -34.19 47.41
CA ILE A 328 -15.33 -34.66 48.37
C ILE A 328 -14.60 -35.23 49.59
N SER A 329 -14.70 -34.55 50.73
CA SER A 329 -13.98 -34.87 51.97
C SER A 329 -14.89 -35.49 53.05
N ARG A 330 -15.66 -36.52 52.70
CA ARG A 330 -16.42 -37.32 53.68
C ARG A 330 -15.65 -38.57 54.09
N GLN A 331 -15.58 -38.83 55.40
CA GLN A 331 -15.10 -40.10 55.94
C GLN A 331 -16.23 -41.12 55.85
N GLU A 332 -16.05 -42.13 55.02
CA GLU A 332 -16.97 -43.26 54.88
C GLU A 332 -16.26 -44.52 55.34
N GLN A 333 -16.99 -45.39 56.06
CA GLN A 333 -16.46 -46.65 56.59
C GLN A 333 -16.58 -47.81 55.59
N ASP A 334 -17.27 -47.60 54.46
CA ASP A 334 -17.49 -48.61 53.43
C ASP A 334 -16.37 -48.56 52.37
N PRO A 335 -15.60 -49.65 52.17
CA PRO A 335 -14.50 -49.72 51.21
C PRO A 335 -14.94 -49.54 49.75
N LEU A 336 -16.18 -49.91 49.38
CA LEU A 336 -16.69 -49.67 48.03
C LEU A 336 -16.94 -48.17 47.80
N ALA A 337 -17.48 -47.50 48.81
CA ALA A 337 -17.77 -46.08 48.78
C ALA A 337 -16.48 -45.24 48.74
N GLU A 338 -15.43 -45.68 49.44
CA GLU A 338 -14.10 -45.09 49.37
C GLU A 338 -13.46 -45.19 47.98
N GLN A 339 -13.61 -46.34 47.29
CA GLN A 339 -13.14 -46.51 45.91
C GLN A 339 -13.86 -45.57 44.94
N VAL A 340 -15.20 -45.51 45.02
CA VAL A 340 -16.02 -44.62 44.18
C VAL A 340 -15.66 -43.15 44.43
N ARG A 341 -15.45 -42.75 45.69
CA ARG A 341 -15.00 -41.39 46.06
C ARG A 341 -13.64 -41.07 45.44
N ASN A 342 -12.69 -42.00 45.47
CA ASN A 342 -11.35 -41.77 44.93
C ASN A 342 -11.38 -41.63 43.39
N GLU A 343 -12.21 -42.41 42.69
CA GLU A 343 -12.42 -42.25 41.24
C GLU A 343 -13.12 -40.92 40.91
N ILE A 344 -14.15 -40.53 41.67
CA ILE A 344 -14.84 -39.25 41.50
C ILE A 344 -13.88 -38.08 41.76
N ASN A 345 -13.11 -38.11 42.85
CA ASN A 345 -12.13 -37.06 43.16
C ASN A 345 -11.00 -37.03 42.13
N SER A 346 -10.61 -38.16 41.56
CA SER A 346 -9.64 -38.21 40.45
C SER A 346 -10.20 -37.60 39.16
N ALA A 347 -11.50 -37.75 38.90
CA ALA A 347 -12.17 -37.15 37.74
C ALA A 347 -12.43 -35.65 37.92
N ILE A 348 -12.60 -35.20 39.17
CA ILE A 348 -12.84 -33.80 39.53
C ILE A 348 -11.51 -33.01 39.67
N ASN A 349 -10.42 -33.67 40.03
CA ASN A 349 -9.09 -33.06 40.07
C ASN A 349 -8.69 -32.56 38.67
N GLY A 350 -8.64 -31.24 38.51
CA GLY A 350 -8.31 -30.57 37.25
C GLY A 350 -9.52 -29.93 36.54
N LEU A 351 -10.74 -30.12 37.05
CA LEU A 351 -11.90 -29.40 36.56
C LEU A 351 -12.06 -28.04 37.28
N PRO A 352 -12.13 -26.91 36.54
CA PRO A 352 -12.33 -25.60 37.14
C PRO A 352 -13.73 -25.48 37.77
N ASP A 353 -13.85 -24.75 38.88
CA ASP A 353 -15.14 -24.48 39.53
C ASP A 353 -16.11 -23.79 38.56
N PRO A 354 -17.24 -24.43 38.20
CA PRO A 354 -18.22 -23.85 37.28
C PRO A 354 -18.77 -22.51 37.76
N ALA A 355 -18.92 -22.30 39.08
CA ALA A 355 -19.47 -21.07 39.62
C ALA A 355 -18.54 -19.87 39.37
N THR A 356 -17.26 -20.01 39.69
CA THR A 356 -16.25 -18.98 39.42
C THR A 356 -16.07 -18.72 37.92
N LYS A 357 -16.14 -19.78 37.10
CA LYS A 357 -16.04 -19.64 35.64
C LYS A 357 -17.23 -18.88 35.06
N ILE A 358 -18.45 -19.14 35.54
CA ILE A 358 -19.65 -18.40 35.14
C ILE A 358 -19.58 -16.93 35.58
N GLU A 359 -19.13 -16.66 36.81
CA GLU A 359 -18.99 -15.29 37.31
C GLU A 359 -17.97 -14.48 36.50
N TRP A 360 -16.82 -15.08 36.18
CA TRP A 360 -15.81 -14.45 35.31
C TRP A 360 -16.36 -14.20 33.90
N LEU A 361 -17.07 -15.17 33.32
CA LEU A 361 -17.71 -15.01 32.01
C LEU A 361 -18.72 -13.87 32.01
N ASN A 362 -19.55 -13.75 33.05
CA ASN A 362 -20.51 -12.66 33.20
C ASN A 362 -19.81 -11.31 33.29
N SER A 363 -18.77 -11.20 34.11
CA SER A 363 -17.97 -9.97 34.22
C SER A 363 -17.31 -9.60 32.89
N ARG A 364 -16.83 -10.59 32.13
CA ARG A 364 -16.23 -10.34 30.81
C ARG A 364 -17.27 -9.91 29.78
N ILE A 365 -18.44 -10.53 29.77
CA ILE A 365 -19.56 -10.15 28.91
C ILE A 365 -19.98 -8.71 29.21
N GLU A 366 -20.15 -8.36 30.49
CA GLU A 366 -20.53 -7.01 30.91
C GLU A 366 -19.48 -5.97 30.49
N GLY A 367 -18.20 -6.25 30.74
CA GLY A 367 -17.10 -5.38 30.30
C GLY A 367 -17.07 -5.16 28.79
N MET A 368 -17.32 -6.22 28.01
CA MET A 368 -17.38 -6.12 26.55
C MET A 368 -18.63 -5.43 26.03
N CYS A 369 -19.78 -5.61 26.70
CA CYS A 369 -21.00 -4.84 26.40
C CYS A 369 -20.76 -3.35 26.63
N ASN A 370 -20.09 -2.98 27.73
CA ASN A 370 -19.75 -1.59 28.02
C ASN A 370 -18.77 -1.02 26.98
N GLU A 371 -17.70 -1.75 26.64
CA GLU A 371 -16.76 -1.33 25.60
C GLU A 371 -17.44 -1.18 24.23
N CYS A 372 -18.33 -2.11 23.88
CA CYS A 372 -19.10 -2.05 22.64
C CYS A 372 -20.03 -0.82 22.63
N ASN A 373 -20.71 -0.55 23.74
CA ASN A 373 -21.55 0.63 23.90
C ASN A 373 -20.74 1.92 23.74
N ASP A 374 -19.57 2.02 24.37
CA ASP A 374 -18.68 3.18 24.26
C ASP A 374 -18.19 3.38 22.81
N ARG A 375 -17.86 2.29 22.11
CA ARG A 375 -17.48 2.34 20.69
C ARG A 375 -18.65 2.76 19.80
N CYS A 376 -19.87 2.31 20.10
CA CYS A 376 -21.08 2.75 19.41
C CYS A 376 -21.36 4.23 19.63
N LEU A 377 -21.16 4.74 20.85
CA LEU A 377 -21.28 6.16 21.17
C LEU A 377 -20.22 7.00 20.43
N ASP A 378 -18.96 6.58 20.43
CA ASP A 378 -17.89 7.24 19.66
C ASP A 378 -18.19 7.21 18.15
N MET A 379 -18.64 6.07 17.63
CA MET A 379 -19.03 5.95 16.22
C MET A 379 -20.20 6.88 15.89
N SER A 380 -21.23 6.94 16.74
CA SER A 380 -22.36 7.86 16.55
C SER A 380 -21.89 9.31 16.48
N ALA A 381 -21.02 9.72 17.40
CA ALA A 381 -20.46 11.08 17.40
C ALA A 381 -19.66 11.38 16.13
N ARG A 382 -18.92 10.39 15.60
CA ARG A 382 -18.21 10.52 14.32
C ARG A 382 -19.15 10.59 13.13
N VAL A 383 -20.24 9.84 13.13
CA VAL A 383 -21.28 9.90 12.08
C VAL A 383 -21.92 11.28 12.08
N ASP A 384 -22.28 11.82 13.26
CA ASP A 384 -22.83 13.17 13.39
C ASP A 384 -21.87 14.23 12.84
N LEU A 385 -20.56 14.08 13.10
CA LEU A 385 -19.53 14.97 12.54
C LEU A 385 -19.47 14.89 11.01
N ILE A 386 -19.56 13.68 10.45
CA ILE A 386 -19.58 13.46 9.00
C ILE A 386 -20.84 14.08 8.37
N GLU A 387 -22.01 13.88 8.97
CA GLU A 387 -23.27 14.46 8.50
C GLU A 387 -23.21 15.98 8.46
N ASN A 388 -22.70 16.62 9.52
CA ASN A 388 -22.49 18.06 9.56
C ASN A 388 -21.55 18.53 8.44
N ARG A 389 -20.46 17.81 8.21
CA ARG A 389 -19.50 18.13 7.15
C ARG A 389 -20.09 17.93 5.75
N ILE A 390 -20.93 16.93 5.55
CA ILE A 390 -21.67 16.72 4.29
C ILE A 390 -22.66 17.87 4.06
N ALA A 391 -23.37 18.32 5.11
CA ALA A 391 -24.27 19.46 5.01
C ALA A 391 -23.53 20.75 4.61
N ASP A 392 -22.35 21.00 5.19
CA ASP A 392 -21.51 22.13 4.82
C ASP A 392 -20.96 22.03 3.40
N MET A 393 -20.48 20.85 2.98
CA MET A 393 -20.04 20.62 1.60
C MET A 393 -21.19 20.81 0.60
N SER A 394 -22.40 20.35 0.93
CA SER A 394 -23.58 20.53 0.10
C SER A 394 -23.95 22.00 -0.07
N ARG A 395 -23.79 22.80 1.00
CA ARG A 395 -23.97 24.27 0.94
C ARG A 395 -22.92 24.90 0.02
N GLN A 396 -21.64 24.60 0.21
CA GLN A 396 -20.56 25.12 -0.64
C GLN A 396 -20.74 24.74 -2.12
N LEU A 397 -21.21 23.52 -2.39
CA LEU A 397 -21.43 23.05 -3.76
C LEU A 397 -22.59 23.79 -4.43
N LYS A 398 -23.65 24.13 -3.68
CA LYS A 398 -24.72 25.02 -4.18
C LYS A 398 -24.18 26.41 -4.51
N ASP A 399 -23.33 26.97 -3.64
CA ASP A 399 -22.74 28.30 -3.85
C ASP A 399 -21.86 28.30 -5.12
N ILE A 400 -21.01 27.28 -5.30
CA ILE A 400 -20.16 27.13 -6.50
C ILE A 400 -21.00 26.99 -7.78
N VAL A 401 -22.09 26.21 -7.74
CA VAL A 401 -23.00 26.06 -8.89
C VAL A 401 -23.64 27.40 -9.26
N GLU A 402 -24.03 28.20 -8.28
CA GLU A 402 -24.63 29.51 -8.52
C GLU A 402 -23.60 30.52 -9.05
N GLU A 403 -22.39 30.56 -8.48
CA GLU A 403 -21.29 31.36 -9.00
C GLU A 403 -20.92 30.97 -10.43
N SER A 404 -20.90 29.66 -10.74
CA SER A 404 -20.64 29.16 -12.09
C SER A 404 -21.70 29.60 -13.10
N LYS A 405 -22.99 29.67 -12.71
CA LYS A 405 -24.05 30.21 -13.57
C LYS A 405 -23.87 31.70 -13.82
N ILE A 406 -23.52 32.47 -12.78
CA ILE A 406 -23.23 33.90 -12.91
C ILE A 406 -22.03 34.11 -13.85
N ALA A 407 -20.97 33.32 -13.69
CA ALA A 407 -19.80 33.38 -14.56
C ALA A 407 -20.14 33.05 -16.02
N ALA A 408 -20.93 32.00 -16.27
CA ALA A 408 -21.40 31.64 -17.61
C ALA A 408 -22.18 32.79 -18.27
N LYS A 409 -23.09 33.44 -17.52
CA LYS A 409 -23.85 34.61 -18.01
C LYS A 409 -22.94 35.81 -18.32
N ARG A 410 -21.89 36.03 -17.53
CA ARG A 410 -20.88 37.08 -17.78
C ARG A 410 -20.10 36.78 -19.06
N VAL A 411 -19.72 35.53 -19.30
CA VAL A 411 -19.03 35.11 -20.53
C VAL A 411 -19.92 35.33 -21.76
N GLU A 412 -21.21 34.97 -21.68
CA GLU A 412 -22.17 35.21 -22.77
C GLU A 412 -22.34 36.71 -23.07
N THR A 413 -22.41 37.54 -22.03
CA THR A 413 -22.47 39.01 -22.18
C THR A 413 -21.18 39.57 -22.80
N ALA A 414 -20.02 39.05 -22.40
CA ALA A 414 -18.74 39.44 -22.99
C ALA A 414 -18.64 39.04 -24.47
N ALA A 415 -19.12 37.83 -24.84
CA ALA A 415 -19.15 37.36 -26.21
C ALA A 415 -20.02 38.24 -27.11
N THR A 416 -21.23 38.59 -26.66
CA THR A 416 -22.12 39.51 -27.40
C THR A 416 -21.52 40.92 -27.52
N THR A 417 -20.85 41.41 -26.48
CA THR A 417 -20.14 42.70 -26.54
C THR A 417 -18.98 42.66 -27.54
N LEU A 418 -18.21 41.56 -27.55
CA LEU A 418 -17.09 41.38 -28.48
C LEU A 418 -17.58 41.32 -29.93
N ASP A 419 -18.69 40.63 -30.19
CA ASP A 419 -19.31 40.58 -31.52
C ASP A 419 -19.75 41.97 -31.99
N ASN A 420 -20.35 42.77 -31.10
CA ASN A 420 -20.69 44.17 -31.40
C ASN A 420 -19.46 45.02 -31.73
N VAL A 421 -18.37 44.86 -30.99
CA VAL A 421 -17.09 45.57 -31.26
C VAL A 421 -16.50 45.12 -32.59
N TYR A 422 -16.51 43.83 -32.88
CA TYR A 422 -16.05 43.27 -34.16
C TYR A 422 -16.85 43.83 -35.35
N ASN A 423 -18.18 43.84 -35.25
CA ASN A 423 -19.06 44.40 -36.27
C ASN A 423 -18.85 45.91 -36.47
N ALA A 424 -18.65 46.65 -35.37
CA ALA A 424 -18.30 48.07 -35.44
C ALA A 424 -16.94 48.29 -36.12
N HIS A 425 -15.94 47.46 -35.82
CA HIS A 425 -14.62 47.53 -36.44
C HIS A 425 -14.68 47.26 -37.95
N ASN A 426 -15.42 46.24 -38.38
CA ASN A 426 -15.66 45.95 -39.80
C ASN A 426 -16.30 47.13 -40.53
N LYS A 427 -17.28 47.80 -39.90
CA LYS A 427 -17.92 49.00 -40.46
C LYS A 427 -16.94 50.17 -40.57
N ILE A 428 -16.06 50.36 -39.58
CA ILE A 428 -15.00 51.37 -39.62
C ILE A 428 -14.02 51.07 -40.74
N GLN A 429 -13.60 49.81 -40.89
CA GLN A 429 -12.67 49.39 -41.94
C GLN A 429 -13.25 49.65 -43.33
N SER A 430 -14.52 49.28 -43.56
CA SER A 430 -15.23 49.59 -44.81
C SER A 430 -15.26 51.11 -45.11
N LYS A 431 -15.48 51.96 -44.09
CA LYS A 431 -15.41 53.42 -44.27
C LYS A 431 -14.01 53.91 -44.60
N PHE A 432 -12.98 53.32 -44.00
CA PHE A 432 -11.58 53.64 -44.32
C PHE A 432 -11.23 53.25 -45.75
N ASP A 433 -11.71 52.12 -46.24
CA ASP A 433 -11.51 51.69 -47.63
C ASP A 433 -12.15 52.69 -48.61
N ILE A 434 -13.38 53.13 -48.35
CA ILE A 434 -14.06 54.17 -49.15
C ILE A 434 -13.27 55.49 -49.12
N LEU A 435 -12.78 55.91 -47.96
CA LEU A 435 -11.96 57.13 -47.84
C LEU A 435 -10.65 57.00 -48.61
N ARG A 436 -10.00 55.83 -48.54
CA ARG A 436 -8.77 55.52 -49.26
C ARG A 436 -8.99 55.61 -50.78
N GLU A 437 -10.07 55.02 -51.30
CA GLU A 437 -10.43 55.12 -52.72
C GLU A 437 -10.70 56.57 -53.16
N LYS A 438 -11.42 57.35 -52.35
CA LYS A 438 -11.64 58.79 -52.62
C LYS A 438 -10.32 59.55 -52.66
N LEU A 439 -9.42 59.30 -51.72
CA LEU A 439 -8.13 59.99 -51.63
C LEU A 439 -7.25 59.65 -52.85
N PHE A 440 -7.24 58.39 -53.30
CA PHE A 440 -6.56 58.01 -54.54
C PHE A 440 -7.16 58.68 -55.78
N THR A 441 -8.48 58.82 -55.83
CA THR A 441 -9.18 59.49 -56.94
C THR A 441 -8.84 60.98 -56.97
N GLU A 442 -8.84 61.65 -55.83
CA GLU A 442 -8.42 63.06 -55.70
C GLU A 442 -6.94 63.26 -56.04
N GLN A 443 -6.06 62.36 -55.58
CA GLN A 443 -4.64 62.43 -55.92
C GLN A 443 -4.44 62.25 -57.43
N ARG A 444 -5.20 61.36 -58.07
CA ARG A 444 -5.19 61.18 -59.53
C ARG A 444 -5.70 62.44 -60.25
N ASN A 445 -6.81 63.02 -59.81
CA ASN A 445 -7.35 64.26 -60.37
C ASN A 445 -6.35 65.41 -60.23
N THR A 446 -5.74 65.58 -59.06
CA THR A 446 -4.71 66.59 -58.81
C THR A 446 -3.51 66.41 -59.75
N ARG A 447 -3.03 65.17 -59.95
CA ARG A 447 -1.95 64.89 -60.92
C ARG A 447 -2.36 65.26 -62.35
N VAL A 448 -3.58 64.93 -62.76
CA VAL A 448 -4.09 65.27 -64.10
C VAL A 448 -4.17 66.79 -64.27
N THR A 449 -4.73 67.52 -63.30
CA THR A 449 -4.81 68.98 -63.33
C THR A 449 -3.43 69.63 -63.40
N LEU A 450 -2.45 69.10 -62.66
CA LEU A 450 -1.07 69.60 -62.68
C LEU A 450 -0.43 69.37 -64.05
N ILE A 451 -0.63 68.20 -64.67
CA ILE A 451 -0.17 67.91 -66.04
C ILE A 451 -0.82 68.88 -67.04
N ILE A 452 -2.13 69.11 -66.95
CA ILE A 452 -2.83 70.08 -67.82
C ILE A 452 -2.26 71.49 -67.64
N GLY A 453 -2.02 71.92 -66.39
CA GLY A 453 -1.39 73.21 -66.09
C GLY A 453 0.01 73.36 -66.67
N VAL A 454 0.84 72.30 -66.62
CA VAL A 454 2.16 72.27 -67.27
C VAL A 454 2.04 72.36 -68.80
N ILE A 455 1.08 71.67 -69.41
CA ILE A 455 0.84 71.76 -70.86
C ILE A 455 0.41 73.18 -71.26
N LEU A 456 -0.51 73.80 -70.52
CA LEU A 456 -0.98 75.16 -70.79
C LEU A 456 0.13 76.20 -70.62
N THR A 457 0.98 76.06 -69.60
CA THR A 457 2.13 76.96 -69.39
C THR A 457 3.18 76.81 -70.50
N LEU A 458 3.45 75.57 -70.96
CA LEU A 458 4.32 75.33 -72.11
C LEU A 458 3.74 75.92 -73.40
N LEU A 459 2.44 75.77 -73.66
CA LEU A 459 1.76 76.37 -74.81
C LEU A 459 1.82 77.90 -74.77
N GLY A 460 1.54 78.50 -73.61
CA GLY A 460 1.64 79.96 -73.42
C GLY A 460 3.06 80.48 -73.66
N ALA A 461 4.08 79.77 -73.16
CA ALA A 461 5.48 80.11 -73.41
C ALA A 461 5.89 79.98 -74.89
N LEU A 462 5.25 79.06 -75.63
CA LEU A 462 5.48 78.88 -77.06
C LEU A 462 4.87 80.01 -77.90
N ILE A 463 3.68 80.49 -77.53
CA ILE A 463 3.00 81.62 -78.18
C ILE A 463 3.76 82.93 -77.96
N LEU A 464 4.38 83.12 -76.79
CA LEU A 464 5.20 84.31 -76.48
C LEU A 464 6.56 84.37 -77.20
N ARG A 465 6.95 83.31 -77.92
CA ARG A 465 8.20 83.21 -78.68
C ARG A 465 8.04 83.43 -80.19
N ILE A 466 6.79 83.59 -80.66
CA ILE A 466 6.43 83.99 -82.03
C ILE A 466 6.08 85.47 -81.99
#